data_AF-A0A7L5G4P6-F1
#
_entry.id   AF-A0A7L5G4P6-F1
#
_cell.length_a   1.000
_cell.length_b   1.000
_cell.length_c   1.000
_cell.angle_alpha   90.00
_cell.angle_beta   90.00
_cell.angle_gamma   90.00
#
_symmetry.space_group_name_H-M   'P 1'
#
loop_
_entity.id
_entity.type
_entity.pdbx_description
1 polymer ?
#
loop_
_entity_poly.entity_id
_entity_poly.type
_entity_poly.pdbx_seq_one_letter_code
_entity_poly.pdbx_strand_id
1 'polypeptide(L)'
;MNHNRKSYDTAIKHITRNGLLNHILSNEQIAAIPCFNISRWKQESNDKYQFCEVNKIIKEEIELIKPINQSFKIKKINECYFKLADTFYKVISQVKGMKSIIKE
;
A
#
# COMPACT_ATOMS: atom_id res chain seq x y z
N MET A 1 33.21 7.97 9.49
CA MET A 1 32.35 9.11 9.14
C MET A 1 30.93 8.84 9.65
N ASN A 2 30.42 9.63 10.58
CA ASN A 2 29.13 9.40 11.27
C ASN A 2 27.94 9.35 10.30
N HIS A 3 27.41 8.16 10.02
CA HIS A 3 26.20 7.95 9.21
C HIS A 3 24.92 7.95 10.06
N ASN A 4 24.88 8.72 11.15
CA ASN A 4 23.76 8.68 12.11
C ASN A 4 22.63 9.69 11.83
N ARG A 5 22.73 10.49 10.76
CA ARG A 5 21.69 11.47 10.43
C ARG A 5 20.56 10.79 9.63
N LYS A 6 19.39 10.67 10.26
CA LYS A 6 18.14 10.31 9.58
C LYS A 6 17.76 11.39 8.56
N SER A 7 17.18 10.97 7.44
CA SER A 7 16.68 11.86 6.40
C SER A 7 15.17 11.68 6.26
N TYR A 8 14.47 12.75 5.92
CA TYR A 8 13.06 12.66 5.52
C TYR A 8 12.95 12.02 4.14
N ASP A 9 11.99 11.10 3.98
CA ASP A 9 11.63 10.49 2.71
C ASP A 9 10.71 11.45 1.93
N THR A 10 11.30 12.25 1.05
CA THR A 10 10.51 13.11 0.15
C THR A 10 10.07 12.31 -1.08
N ALA A 11 9.01 12.74 -1.76
CA ALA A 11 8.49 12.05 -2.94
C ALA A 11 9.59 11.76 -3.98
N ILE A 12 10.45 12.74 -4.28
CA ILE A 12 11.56 12.58 -5.25
C ILE A 12 12.55 11.51 -4.78
N LYS A 13 12.93 11.49 -3.49
CA LYS A 13 13.86 10.49 -2.93
C LYS A 13 13.23 9.09 -2.97
N HIS A 14 11.96 9.00 -2.61
CA HIS A 14 11.20 7.74 -2.63
C HIS A 14 11.11 7.16 -4.06
N ILE A 15 10.73 7.99 -5.03
CA ILE A 15 10.67 7.62 -6.46
C ILE A 15 12.04 7.18 -6.96
N THR A 16 13.09 7.93 -6.60
CA THR A 16 14.48 7.64 -6.99
C THR A 16 14.94 6.28 -6.46
N ARG A 17 14.67 5.99 -5.19
CA ARG A 17 15.06 4.74 -4.52
C ARG A 17 14.34 3.51 -5.07
N ASN A 18 13.09 3.66 -5.49
CA ASN A 18 12.31 2.59 -6.10
C ASN A 18 12.57 2.43 -7.62
N GLY A 19 13.51 3.20 -8.19
CA GLY A 19 13.81 3.12 -9.63
C GLY A 19 12.71 3.68 -10.54
N LEU A 20 11.78 4.47 -10.00
CA LEU A 20 10.60 4.97 -10.71
C LEU A 20 10.79 6.33 -11.39
N LEU A 21 11.99 6.92 -11.33
CA LEU A 21 12.30 8.24 -11.89
C LEU A 21 11.85 8.38 -13.34
N ASN A 22 12.27 7.45 -14.20
CA ASN A 22 11.99 7.48 -15.64
C ASN A 22 10.53 7.15 -15.99
N HIS A 23 9.76 6.62 -15.03
CA HIS A 23 8.35 6.28 -15.21
C HIS A 23 7.41 7.41 -14.81
N ILE A 24 7.87 8.35 -13.98
CA ILE A 24 7.04 9.40 -13.38
C ILE A 24 7.47 10.79 -13.84
N LEU A 25 8.77 11.05 -13.97
CA LEU A 25 9.29 12.37 -14.32
C LEU A 25 9.71 12.44 -15.79
N SER A 26 9.56 13.62 -16.39
CA SER A 26 10.11 13.91 -17.71
C SER A 26 11.64 14.05 -17.66
N ASN A 27 12.30 13.90 -18.81
CA ASN A 27 13.77 14.04 -18.90
C ASN A 27 14.26 15.42 -18.42
N GLU A 28 13.49 16.48 -18.65
CA GLU A 28 13.79 17.84 -18.19
C GLU A 28 13.74 17.94 -16.66
N GLN A 29 12.73 17.33 -16.04
CA GLN A 29 12.58 17.28 -14.59
C GLN A 29 13.70 16.47 -13.94
N ILE A 30 14.14 15.37 -14.58
CA ILE A 30 15.26 14.57 -14.12
C ILE A 30 16.57 15.36 -14.22
N ALA A 31 16.77 16.10 -15.32
CA ALA A 31 17.97 16.93 -15.52
C ALA A 31 18.12 18.05 -14.47
N ALA A 32 17.00 18.53 -13.90
CA ALA A 32 17.02 19.50 -12.80
C ALA A 32 17.52 18.90 -11.47
N ILE A 33 17.58 17.57 -11.34
CA ILE A 33 18.07 16.89 -10.14
C ILE A 33 19.56 16.58 -10.31
N PRO A 34 20.44 17.03 -9.39
CA PRO A 34 21.86 16.73 -9.47
C PRO A 34 22.14 15.22 -9.50
N CYS A 35 22.91 14.76 -10.49
CA CYS A 35 23.23 13.34 -10.67
C CYS A 35 23.85 12.69 -9.42
N PHE A 36 24.68 13.43 -8.67
CA PHE A 36 25.25 12.96 -7.41
C PHE A 36 24.17 12.65 -6.35
N ASN A 37 23.10 13.45 -6.27
CA ASN A 37 21.99 13.17 -5.36
C ASN A 37 21.23 11.92 -5.77
N ILE A 38 20.99 11.73 -7.08
CA ILE A 38 20.33 10.53 -7.60
C ILE A 38 21.15 9.29 -7.23
N SER A 39 22.46 9.33 -7.48
CA SER A 39 23.38 8.23 -7.15
C SER A 39 23.37 7.94 -5.65
N ARG A 40 23.52 8.97 -4.82
CA ARG A 40 23.52 8.87 -3.36
C ARG A 40 22.23 8.27 -2.83
N TRP A 41 21.06 8.75 -3.26
CA TRP A 41 19.78 8.26 -2.75
C TRP A 41 19.53 6.79 -3.12
N LYS A 42 19.97 6.35 -4.31
CA LYS A 42 19.87 4.93 -4.73
C LYS A 42 20.68 3.97 -3.85
N GLN A 43 21.75 4.44 -3.23
CA GLN A 43 22.67 3.62 -2.42
C GLN A 43 22.37 3.70 -0.90
N GLU A 44 21.45 4.57 -0.48
CA GLU A 44 21.12 4.74 0.94
C GLU A 44 20.13 3.64 1.41
N SER A 45 20.41 3.05 2.58
CA SER A 45 19.53 2.05 3.21
C SER A 45 18.15 2.63 3.53
N ASN A 46 17.13 1.77 3.50
CA ASN A 46 15.75 2.10 3.91
C ASN A 46 15.69 2.64 5.34
N ASP A 47 16.52 2.12 6.25
CA ASP A 47 16.52 2.53 7.65
C ASP A 47 16.98 3.97 7.86
N LYS A 48 17.61 4.59 6.84
CA LYS A 48 18.02 6.00 6.90
C LYS A 48 16.82 6.96 6.86
N TYR A 49 15.69 6.51 6.33
CA TYR A 49 14.56 7.35 6.00
C TYR A 49 13.45 7.28 7.04
N GLN A 50 12.92 8.45 7.43
CA GLN A 50 11.75 8.60 8.30
C GLN A 50 10.56 9.11 7.49
N PHE A 51 9.35 8.88 8.02
CA PHE A 51 8.08 9.33 7.44
C PHE A 51 7.69 8.58 6.15
N CYS A 52 8.12 7.33 6.00
CA CYS A 52 7.75 6.43 4.90
C CYS A 52 6.71 5.37 5.30
N GLU A 53 6.14 5.47 6.50
CA GLU A 53 5.23 4.47 7.08
C GLU A 53 3.95 4.36 6.26
N VAL A 54 3.42 5.47 5.74
CA VAL A 54 2.24 5.48 4.86
C VAL A 54 2.52 4.68 3.58
N ASN A 55 3.67 4.89 2.95
CA ASN A 55 4.07 4.14 1.74
C ASN A 55 4.24 2.65 2.05
N LYS A 56 4.72 2.32 3.25
CA LYS A 56 4.83 0.93 3.70
C LYS A 56 3.45 0.28 3.85
N ILE A 57 2.51 0.94 4.51
CA ILE A 57 1.13 0.46 4.68
C ILE A 57 0.47 0.25 3.32
N ILE A 58 0.53 1.25 2.44
CA ILE A 58 -0.03 1.16 1.08
C ILE A 58 0.59 -0.01 0.31
N LYS A 59 1.91 -0.21 0.42
CA LYS A 59 2.59 -1.33 -0.23
C LYS A 59 2.09 -2.68 0.29
N GLU A 60 1.97 -2.83 1.61
CA GLU A 60 1.44 -4.04 2.23
C GLU A 60 0.01 -4.33 1.75
N GLU A 61 -0.86 -3.33 1.69
CA GLU A 61 -2.22 -3.47 1.14
C GLU A 61 -2.23 -3.87 -0.34
N ILE A 62 -1.38 -3.24 -1.17
CA ILE A 62 -1.25 -3.60 -2.59
C ILE A 62 -0.78 -5.03 -2.77
N GLU A 63 0.18 -5.49 -1.97
CA GLU A 63 0.67 -6.87 -2.03
C GLU A 63 -0.42 -7.89 -1.65
N LEU A 64 -1.36 -7.54 -0.76
CA LEU A 64 -2.53 -8.38 -0.47
C LEU A 64 -3.53 -8.43 -1.64
N ILE A 65 -3.69 -7.31 -2.37
CA ILE A 65 -4.64 -7.19 -3.49
C ILE A 65 -4.10 -7.86 -4.78
N LYS A 66 -2.79 -7.81 -5.01
CA LYS A 66 -2.13 -8.38 -6.20
C LYS A 66 -2.53 -9.84 -6.51
N PRO A 67 -2.41 -10.81 -5.58
CA PRO A 67 -2.75 -12.21 -5.88
C PRO A 67 -4.25 -12.39 -6.17
N ILE A 68 -5.11 -11.59 -5.54
CA ILE A 68 -6.54 -11.58 -5.83
C ILE A 68 -6.77 -11.17 -7.29
N ASN A 69 -5.99 -10.21 -7.79
CA ASN A 69 -6.15 -9.69 -9.13
C ASN A 69 -5.50 -10.53 -10.25
N GLN A 70 -4.58 -11.41 -9.92
CA GLN A 70 -3.84 -12.23 -10.89
C GLN A 70 -4.63 -13.44 -11.43
N SER A 71 -5.68 -13.90 -10.73
CA SER A 71 -6.45 -15.08 -11.15
C SER A 71 -7.95 -14.85 -11.07
N PHE A 72 -8.63 -15.05 -12.21
CA PHE A 72 -10.10 -15.00 -12.27
C PHE A 72 -10.75 -15.98 -11.30
N LYS A 73 -10.11 -17.15 -11.07
CA LYS A 73 -10.61 -18.16 -10.14
C LYS A 73 -10.57 -17.67 -8.69
N ILE A 74 -9.49 -16.98 -8.30
CA ILE A 74 -9.34 -16.40 -6.96
C ILE A 74 -10.36 -15.27 -6.76
N LYS A 75 -10.55 -14.39 -7.75
CA LYS A 75 -11.60 -13.36 -7.70
C LYS A 75 -12.97 -13.95 -7.42
N LYS A 76 -13.35 -14.98 -8.18
CA LYS A 76 -14.65 -15.65 -8.03
C LYS A 76 -14.82 -16.30 -6.65
N ILE A 77 -13.77 -16.90 -6.10
CA ILE A 77 -13.80 -17.48 -4.74
C ILE A 77 -14.01 -16.38 -3.71
N ASN A 78 -13.27 -15.27 -3.79
CA ASN A 78 -13.42 -14.14 -2.87
C ASN A 78 -14.81 -13.50 -2.97
N GLU A 79 -15.34 -13.31 -4.17
CA GLU A 79 -16.71 -12.82 -4.37
C GLU A 79 -17.76 -13.73 -3.70
N CYS A 80 -17.62 -15.05 -3.86
CA CYS A 80 -18.51 -16.01 -3.20
C CYS A 80 -18.39 -15.94 -1.67
N TYR A 81 -17.17 -15.79 -1.16
CA TYR A 81 -16.92 -15.64 0.28
C TYR A 81 -17.63 -14.40 0.85
N PHE A 82 -17.49 -13.24 0.19
CA PHE A 82 -18.19 -12.02 0.62
C PHE A 82 -19.71 -12.16 0.56
N LYS A 83 -20.25 -12.77 -0.50
CA LYS A 83 -21.70 -13.04 -0.60
C LYS A 83 -22.21 -13.92 0.54
N LEU A 84 -21.44 -14.95 0.92
CA LEU A 84 -21.78 -15.80 2.06
C LEU A 84 -21.75 -15.03 3.38
N ALA A 85 -20.71 -14.23 3.61
CA ALA A 85 -20.60 -13.39 4.81
C ALA A 85 -21.77 -12.41 4.93
N ASP A 86 -22.14 -11.73 3.83
CA ASP A 86 -23.29 -10.83 3.78
C ASP A 86 -24.60 -11.57 4.08
N THR A 87 -24.75 -12.78 3.56
CA THR A 87 -25.94 -13.61 3.80
C THR A 87 -26.02 -13.99 5.27
N PHE A 88 -24.92 -14.44 5.87
CA PHE A 88 -24.86 -14.73 7.30
C PHE A 88 -25.16 -13.49 8.14
N TYR A 89 -24.61 -12.33 7.79
CA TYR A 89 -24.87 -11.08 8.48
C TYR A 89 -26.36 -10.70 8.42
N LYS A 90 -27.01 -10.85 7.26
CA LYS A 90 -28.46 -10.62 7.10
C LYS A 90 -29.29 -11.57 7.96
N VAL A 91 -28.96 -12.86 7.98
CA VAL A 91 -29.67 -13.84 8.81
C VAL A 91 -29.49 -13.54 10.30
N ILE A 92 -28.26 -13.27 10.74
CA ILE A 92 -27.96 -12.96 12.14
C ILE A 92 -28.66 -11.66 12.59
N SER A 93 -28.66 -10.63 11.75
CA SER A 93 -29.32 -9.36 12.07
C SER A 93 -30.83 -9.52 12.19
N GLN A 94 -31.47 -10.31 11.33
CA GLN A 94 -32.89 -10.66 11.46
C GLN A 94 -33.18 -11.42 12.76
N VAL A 95 -32.35 -12.41 13.12
CA VAL A 95 -32.51 -13.17 14.37
C VAL A 95 -32.35 -12.29 15.61
N LYS A 96 -31.41 -11.34 15.59
CA LYS A 96 -31.27 -10.36 16.68
C LYS A 96 -32.51 -9.48 16.83
N GLY A 97 -33.07 -8.99 15.72
CA GLY A 97 -34.31 -8.20 15.72
C GLY A 97 -35.53 -8.98 16.22
N MET A 98 -35.64 -10.27 15.88
CA MET A 98 -36.73 -11.12 16.40
C MET A 98 -36.62 -11.34 17.92
N LYS A 99 -35.41 -11.52 18.45
CA LYS A 99 -35.19 -11.67 19.89
C LYS A 99 -35.53 -10.42 20.71
N SER A 100 -35.41 -9.22 20.13
CA SER A 100 -35.86 -7.99 20.81
C SER A 100 -37.38 -7.87 20.84
N ILE A 101 -38.09 -8.29 19.79
CA ILE A 101 -39.55 -8.22 19.71
C ILE A 101 -40.22 -9.22 20.68
N ILE A 102 -39.63 -10.41 20.87
CA ILE A 102 -40.19 -11.45 21.76
C ILE A 102 -39.96 -11.13 23.25
N LYS A 103 -39.13 -10.13 23.58
CA LYS A 103 -38.84 -9.72 24.95
C LYS A 103 -39.75 -8.60 25.48
N GLU A 104 -40.59 -8.00 24.63
CA GLU A 104 -41.71 -7.13 25.02
C GLU A 104 -42.98 -7.97 25.25
#